data_AF-A0A1I5HK83-F1
#
_entry.id   AF-A0A1I5HK83-F1
#
_cell.length_a   1.000
_cell.length_b   1.000
_cell.length_c   1.000
_cell.angle_alpha   90.00
_cell.angle_beta   90.00
_cell.angle_gamma   90.00
#
_symmetry.space_group_name_H-M   'P 1'
#
loop_
_entity.id
_entity.type
_entity.pdbx_description
1 polymer ?
#
loop_
_entity_poly.entity_id
_entity_poly.type
_entity_poly.pdbx_seq_one_letter_code
_entity_poly.pdbx_strand_id
1 'polypeptide(L)'
;MRTSSEREAELATLFQARFYGRLRADCDADVVASFERSPLGPHDDKTGRVVRGLGGASITGKAIIISLGTDGPWGVGNIVIGKRGNFVPSPGVFLTYEDALRHVFSLRCRALLDIK
;
A
#
# COMPACT_ATOMS: atom_id res chain seq x y z
N MET A 1 -32.61 6.74 -19.87
CA MET A 1 -31.50 6.19 -20.69
C MET A 1 -30.24 6.30 -19.86
N ARG A 2 -29.45 5.22 -19.69
CA ARG A 2 -28.19 5.32 -18.94
C ARG A 2 -27.12 5.99 -19.82
N THR A 3 -26.29 6.85 -19.22
CA THR A 3 -25.19 7.53 -19.90
C THR A 3 -23.93 6.66 -19.95
N SER A 4 -22.96 7.01 -20.81
CA SER A 4 -21.65 6.34 -20.81
C SER A 4 -20.96 6.43 -19.45
N SER A 5 -21.00 7.61 -18.81
CA SER A 5 -20.41 7.84 -17.49
C SER A 5 -21.03 6.97 -16.40
N GLU A 6 -22.35 6.77 -16.43
CA GLU A 6 -23.04 5.85 -15.51
C GLU A 6 -22.66 4.38 -15.73
N ARG A 7 -22.26 4.01 -16.95
CA ARG A 7 -21.80 2.65 -17.26
C ARG A 7 -20.35 2.45 -16.85
N GLU A 8 -19.49 3.43 -17.08
CA GLU A 8 -18.10 3.42 -16.65
C GLU A 8 -17.97 3.34 -15.13
N ALA A 9 -18.78 4.11 -14.40
CA ALA A 9 -18.82 4.06 -12.94
C ALA A 9 -19.23 2.69 -12.39
N GLU A 10 -20.20 2.04 -13.04
CA GLU A 10 -20.61 0.67 -12.68
C GLU A 10 -19.47 -0.33 -12.90
N LEU A 11 -18.82 -0.29 -14.06
CA LEU A 11 -17.71 -1.18 -14.40
C LEU A 11 -16.51 -0.95 -13.46
N ALA A 12 -16.19 0.30 -13.14
CA ALA A 12 -15.15 0.66 -12.19
C ALA A 12 -15.46 0.08 -10.80
N THR A 13 -16.71 0.16 -10.34
CA THR A 13 -17.14 -0.40 -9.05
C THR A 13 -16.98 -1.92 -9.02
N LEU A 14 -17.42 -2.62 -10.07
CA LEU A 14 -17.28 -4.07 -10.18
C LEU A 14 -15.81 -4.50 -10.23
N PHE A 15 -14.98 -3.79 -10.99
CA PHE A 15 -13.56 -4.04 -11.07
C PHE A 15 -12.90 -3.84 -9.70
N GLN A 16 -13.20 -2.74 -9.01
CA GLN A 16 -12.67 -2.42 -7.70
C GLN A 16 -13.02 -3.49 -6.67
N ALA A 17 -14.28 -3.93 -6.63
CA ALA A 17 -14.72 -4.99 -5.73
C ALA A 17 -13.97 -6.31 -5.98
N ARG A 18 -13.85 -6.73 -7.24
CA ARG A 18 -13.13 -7.96 -7.62
C ARG A 18 -11.63 -7.86 -7.32
N PHE A 19 -11.02 -6.72 -7.62
CA PHE A 19 -9.62 -6.46 -7.38
C PHE A 19 -9.29 -6.53 -5.89
N TYR A 20 -10.01 -5.79 -5.04
CA TYR A 20 -9.77 -5.81 -3.59
C TYR A 20 -10.16 -7.15 -2.95
N GLY A 21 -11.18 -7.84 -3.46
CA GLY A 21 -11.51 -9.20 -3.03
C GLY A 21 -10.35 -10.17 -3.24
N ARG A 22 -9.76 -10.18 -4.44
CA ARG A 22 -8.57 -10.99 -4.73
C ARG A 22 -7.36 -10.55 -3.91
N LEU A 23 -7.12 -9.24 -3.81
CA LEU A 23 -5.97 -8.71 -3.08
C LEU A 23 -6.00 -9.09 -1.60
N ARG A 24 -7.17 -9.08 -0.96
CA ARG A 24 -7.36 -9.57 0.42
C ARG A 24 -7.10 -11.07 0.54
N ALA A 25 -7.58 -11.87 -0.41
CA ALA A 25 -7.33 -13.31 -0.43
C ALA A 25 -5.84 -13.64 -0.62
N ASP A 26 -5.12 -12.82 -1.41
CA ASP A 26 -3.70 -13.01 -1.68
C ASP A 26 -2.79 -12.44 -0.56
N CYS A 27 -3.17 -11.39 0.20
CA CYS A 27 -2.38 -10.92 1.35
C CYS A 27 -2.59 -11.80 2.59
N ASP A 28 -1.94 -12.97 2.59
CA ASP A 28 -1.88 -13.89 3.71
C ASP A 28 -0.49 -13.95 4.37
N ALA A 29 -0.37 -14.81 5.38
CA ALA A 29 0.85 -14.95 6.17
C ALA A 29 2.08 -15.34 5.33
N ASP A 30 1.90 -16.13 4.27
CA ASP A 30 2.99 -16.54 3.38
C ASP A 30 3.53 -15.36 2.58
N VAL A 31 2.65 -14.50 2.06
CA VAL A 31 3.05 -13.26 1.36
C VAL A 31 3.74 -12.30 2.32
N VAL A 32 3.21 -12.14 3.54
CA VAL A 32 3.86 -11.30 4.57
C VAL A 32 5.26 -11.84 4.87
N ALA A 33 5.39 -13.14 5.14
CA ALA A 33 6.70 -13.75 5.42
C ALA A 33 7.66 -13.67 4.22
N SER A 34 7.16 -13.80 3.00
CA SER A 34 7.95 -13.65 1.76
C SER A 34 8.51 -12.23 1.62
N PHE A 35 7.65 -11.22 1.83
CA PHE A 35 8.06 -9.82 1.77
C PHE A 35 9.03 -9.44 2.90
N GLU A 36 8.80 -9.92 4.13
CA GLU A 36 9.69 -9.66 5.27
C GLU A 36 11.12 -10.15 5.00
N ARG A 37 11.27 -11.34 4.37
CA ARG A 37 12.58 -11.88 4.00
C ARG A 37 13.28 -11.08 2.91
N SER A 38 12.53 -10.61 1.91
CA SER A 38 13.10 -9.86 0.79
C SER A 38 12.18 -8.73 0.32
N PRO A 39 12.22 -7.55 0.99
CA PRO A 39 11.32 -6.43 0.67
C PRO A 39 11.67 -5.72 -0.63
N LEU A 40 12.89 -5.91 -1.15
CA LEU A 40 13.35 -5.39 -2.44
C LEU A 40 13.20 -6.42 -3.58
N GLY A 41 12.79 -7.65 -3.25
CA GLY A 41 12.63 -8.73 -4.21
C GLY A 41 13.92 -9.51 -4.52
N PRO A 42 13.88 -10.41 -5.52
CA PRO A 42 12.75 -10.72 -6.39
C PRO A 42 11.55 -11.31 -5.61
N HIS A 43 10.34 -11.05 -6.10
CA HIS A 43 9.11 -11.58 -5.52
C HIS A 43 8.53 -12.68 -6.41
N ASP A 44 7.96 -13.72 -5.81
CA ASP A 44 7.10 -14.65 -6.52
C ASP A 44 5.84 -13.95 -7.08
N ASP A 45 5.10 -14.64 -7.94
CA ASP A 45 3.93 -14.08 -8.62
C ASP A 45 2.86 -13.54 -7.66
N LYS A 46 2.65 -14.23 -6.53
CA LYS A 46 1.61 -13.89 -5.55
C LYS A 46 2.03 -12.65 -4.75
N THR A 47 3.23 -12.68 -4.18
CA THR A 47 3.85 -11.57 -3.45
C THR A 47 3.96 -10.34 -4.33
N GLY A 48 4.45 -10.50 -5.56
CA GLY A 48 4.57 -9.41 -6.53
C GLY A 48 3.22 -8.80 -6.90
N ARG A 49 2.16 -9.61 -7.01
CA ARG A 49 0.79 -9.10 -7.23
C ARG A 49 0.30 -8.27 -6.05
N VAL A 50 0.53 -8.74 -4.82
CA VAL A 50 0.14 -8.00 -3.61
C VAL A 50 0.91 -6.68 -3.50
N VAL A 51 2.23 -6.71 -3.68
CA VAL A 51 3.09 -5.52 -3.66
C VAL A 51 2.62 -4.49 -4.70
N ARG A 52 2.38 -4.92 -5.95
CA ARG A 52 1.84 -4.03 -6.99
C ARG A 52 0.44 -3.52 -6.65
N GLY A 53 -0.42 -4.37 -6.10
CA GLY A 53 -1.79 -3.99 -5.76
C GLY A 53 -1.85 -2.94 -4.66
N LEU A 54 -1.09 -3.13 -3.58
CA LEU A 54 -0.93 -2.14 -2.51
C LEU A 54 -0.20 -0.88 -2.99
N GLY A 55 0.76 -1.05 -3.90
CA GLY A 55 1.47 0.05 -4.58
C GLY A 55 0.58 0.88 -5.49
N GLY A 56 -0.48 0.31 -6.05
CA GLY A 56 -1.47 1.00 -6.89
C GLY A 56 -2.70 1.55 -6.15
N ALA A 57 -2.83 1.28 -4.85
CA ALA A 57 -3.97 1.75 -4.06
C ALA A 57 -4.03 3.29 -3.97
N SER A 58 -5.23 3.79 -3.66
CA SER A 58 -5.55 5.22 -3.52
C SER A 58 -4.46 5.99 -2.76
N ILE A 59 -4.16 7.20 -3.22
CA ILE A 59 -3.11 8.03 -2.62
C ILE A 59 -3.53 8.55 -1.24
N THR A 60 -4.81 8.87 -1.05
CA THR A 60 -5.33 9.37 0.22
C THR A 60 -5.28 8.28 1.29
N GLY A 61 -4.65 8.58 2.42
CA GLY A 61 -4.45 7.65 3.54
C GLY A 61 -3.28 6.69 3.35
N LYS A 62 -2.62 6.68 2.19
CA LYS A 62 -1.56 5.72 1.88
C LYS A 62 -0.31 5.95 2.73
N ALA A 63 0.19 4.90 3.36
CA ALA A 63 1.46 4.92 4.06
C ALA A 63 2.63 5.00 3.05
N ILE A 64 3.58 5.90 3.25
CA ILE A 64 4.77 6.11 2.42
C ILE A 64 6.03 6.29 3.27
N ILE A 65 7.19 6.13 2.63
CA ILE A 65 8.51 6.34 3.22
C ILE A 65 9.03 7.70 2.77
N ILE A 66 9.71 8.42 3.65
CA ILE A 66 10.45 9.65 3.34
C ILE A 66 11.89 9.53 3.85
N SER A 67 12.84 10.13 3.13
CA SER A 67 14.20 10.30 3.65
C SER A 67 14.26 11.53 4.56
N LEU A 68 14.89 11.39 5.74
CA LEU A 68 15.13 12.49 6.68
C LEU A 68 16.54 13.10 6.53
N GLY A 69 17.35 12.53 5.64
CA GLY A 69 18.69 13.00 5.27
C GLY A 69 19.00 12.65 3.81
N THR A 70 20.27 12.65 3.42
CA THR A 70 20.66 12.31 2.04
C THR A 70 20.37 10.84 1.71
N ASP A 71 20.66 9.92 2.63
CA ASP A 71 20.49 8.46 2.46
C ASP A 71 19.83 7.82 3.69
N GLY A 72 18.88 8.55 4.29
CA GLY A 72 18.26 8.23 5.56
C GLY A 72 18.75 9.12 6.72
N PRO A 73 18.28 8.86 7.93
CA PRO A 73 17.37 7.76 8.28
C PRO A 73 15.96 7.96 7.73
N TRP A 74 15.14 6.92 7.75
CA TRP A 74 13.87 6.87 7.03
C TRP A 74 12.69 7.11 7.96
N GLY A 75 11.82 8.04 7.59
CA GLY A 75 10.53 8.26 8.25
C GLY A 75 9.41 7.54 7.50
N VAL A 76 8.35 7.18 8.22
CA VAL A 76 7.11 6.66 7.63
C VAL A 76 5.96 7.57 8.03
N GLY A 77 4.95 7.70 7.17
CA GLY A 77 3.71 8.39 7.50
C GLY A 77 2.66 8.22 6.43
N ASN A 78 1.51 8.88 6.59
CA ASN A 78 0.38 8.75 5.69
C ASN A 78 0.19 10.03 4.87
N ILE A 79 -0.23 9.87 3.63
CA ILE A 79 -0.68 10.99 2.80
C ILE A 79 -2.06 11.44 3.28
N VAL A 80 -2.18 12.70 3.70
CA VAL A 80 -3.43 13.31 4.16
C VAL A 80 -3.61 14.64 3.43
N ILE A 81 -4.51 14.65 2.45
CA ILE A 81 -4.79 15.82 1.61
C ILE A 81 -5.30 16.98 2.48
N GLY A 82 -4.71 18.16 2.30
CA GLY A 82 -5.06 19.37 3.05
C GLY A 82 -4.27 19.59 4.34
N LYS A 83 -3.40 18.64 4.73
CA LYS A 83 -2.39 18.88 5.77
C LYS A 83 -1.14 19.52 5.17
N ARG A 84 -0.28 20.11 6.01
CA ARG A 84 1.00 20.69 5.57
C ARG A 84 1.83 19.61 4.85
N GLY A 85 2.22 19.89 3.60
CA GLY A 85 2.93 18.92 2.76
C GLY A 85 2.12 17.67 2.38
N ASN A 86 0.80 17.68 2.61
CA ASN A 86 -0.11 16.55 2.43
C ASN A 86 0.35 15.26 3.13
N PHE A 87 1.09 15.38 4.23
CA PHE A 87 1.74 14.26 4.90
C PHE A 87 1.62 14.39 6.41
N VAL A 88 1.31 13.29 7.07
CA VAL A 88 1.32 13.18 8.53
C VAL A 88 2.33 12.09 8.92
N PRO A 89 3.45 12.47 9.57
CA PRO A 89 4.45 11.49 9.98
C PRO A 89 3.89 10.56 11.07
N SER A 90 4.22 9.28 10.96
CA SER A 90 4.06 8.33 12.06
C SER A 90 5.26 8.44 13.01
N PRO A 91 5.08 8.16 14.31
CA PRO A 91 6.19 8.08 15.24
C PRO A 91 7.20 7.00 14.83
N GLY A 92 8.48 7.27 15.02
CA GLY A 92 9.57 6.33 14.76
C GLY A 92 10.42 6.69 13.55
N VAL A 93 11.60 6.08 13.51
CA VAL A 93 12.62 6.27 12.49
C VAL A 93 13.26 4.92 12.20
N PHE A 94 13.52 4.63 10.93
CA PHE A 94 14.14 3.37 10.48
C PHE A 94 15.55 3.66 9.97
N LEU A 95 16.51 2.83 10.35
CA LEU A 95 17.91 3.01 9.94
C LEU A 95 18.17 2.50 8.53
N THR A 96 17.43 1.48 8.09
CA THR A 96 17.52 0.93 6.74
C THR A 96 16.24 1.19 5.96
N TYR A 97 16.36 1.27 4.63
CA TYR A 97 15.21 1.46 3.76
C TYR A 97 14.31 0.22 3.76
N GLU A 98 14.92 -0.96 3.85
CA GLU A 98 14.26 -2.25 3.92
C GLU A 98 13.37 -2.39 5.15
N ASP A 99 13.79 -1.89 6.31
CA ASP A 99 12.95 -1.88 7.52
C ASP A 99 11.76 -0.93 7.37
N ALA A 100 11.97 0.22 6.74
CA ALA A 100 10.87 1.13 6.42
C ALA A 100 9.88 0.49 5.41
N LEU A 101 10.39 -0.28 4.43
CA LEU A 101 9.57 -1.01 3.47
C LEU A 101 8.71 -2.09 4.15
N ARG A 102 9.32 -2.91 5.01
CA ARG A 102 8.60 -3.91 5.82
C ARG A 102 7.50 -3.26 6.64
N HIS A 103 7.83 -2.16 7.31
CA HIS A 103 6.87 -1.42 8.12
C HIS A 103 5.70 -0.88 7.28
N VAL A 104 5.98 -0.21 6.16
CA VAL A 104 4.94 0.30 5.25
C VAL A 104 4.10 -0.82 4.66
N PHE A 105 4.70 -1.95 4.30
CA PHE A 105 3.98 -3.11 3.79
C PHE A 105 2.99 -3.65 4.83
N SER A 106 3.44 -3.83 6.07
CA SER A 106 2.59 -4.23 7.20
C SER A 106 1.42 -3.26 7.42
N LEU A 107 1.68 -1.94 7.42
CA LEU A 107 0.62 -0.93 7.56
C LEU A 107 -0.42 -1.04 6.42
N ARG A 108 0.04 -1.24 5.19
CA ARG A 108 -0.84 -1.33 4.02
C ARG A 108 -1.66 -2.62 4.01
N CYS A 109 -1.10 -3.77 4.40
CA CYS A 109 -1.89 -5.00 4.52
C CYS A 109 -2.91 -4.90 5.68
N ARG A 110 -2.57 -4.30 6.82
CA ARG A 110 -3.57 -4.04 7.89
C ARG A 110 -4.72 -3.18 7.38
N ALA A 111 -4.40 -2.05 6.76
CA ALA A 111 -5.42 -1.17 6.19
C ALA A 111 -6.30 -1.88 5.15
N LEU A 112 -5.72 -2.74 4.31
CA LEU A 112 -6.47 -3.54 3.34
C LEU A 112 -7.47 -4.50 4.01
N LEU A 113 -7.07 -5.14 5.11
CA LEU A 113 -7.87 -6.10 5.85
C LEU A 113 -8.95 -5.44 6.72
N ASP A 114 -8.72 -4.18 7.15
CA ASP A 114 -9.68 -3.41 7.94
C ASP A 114 -10.83 -2.80 7.09
N ILE A 115 -10.66 -2.68 5.77
CA ILE A 115 -11.73 -2.23 4.87
C ILE A 115 -12.75 -3.37 4.75
N LYS A 116 -13.88 -3.23 5.44
CA LYS A 116 -15.07 -4.10 5.32
C LYS A 116 -15.71 -3.99 3.94
#